data_AF-A0AAV0HX95-F1
#
_entry.id   AF-A0AAV0HX95-F1
#
_cell.length_a   1.000
_cell.length_b   1.000
_cell.length_c   1.000
_cell.angle_alpha   90.00
_cell.angle_beta   90.00
_cell.angle_gamma   90.00
#
_symmetry.space_group_name_H-M   'P 1'
#
loop_
_entity.id
_entity.type
_entity.pdbx_description
1 polymer ?
#
loop_
_entity_poly.entity_id
_entity_poly.type
_entity_poly.pdbx_seq_one_letter_code
_entity_poly.pdbx_strand_id
1 'polypeptide(L)'
;MKMDPFPETSGEKSIHVFCCVAALAITGALHYVDKDLLGWWLCERQVKSGGLNGRPEKLPDVCYSWWVLSSLTMIDRAHWISKEKLLKFILSCQDMENGGISDRPDDTVDIFHTYFGVAGLSFLEYPGVKAIDPAHALPVDVVDRIFFRQ
;
A
#
# COMPACT_ATOMS: atom_id res chain seq x y z
N MET A 1 3.93 24.61 -17.05
CA MET A 1 3.55 24.66 -15.63
C MET A 1 4.77 24.22 -14.84
N LYS A 2 5.46 25.13 -14.16
CA LYS A 2 6.59 24.76 -13.29
C LYS A 2 5.96 24.24 -12.00
N MET A 3 6.19 22.99 -11.66
CA MET A 3 5.89 22.51 -10.31
C MET A 3 6.89 23.18 -9.38
N ASP A 4 6.38 23.88 -8.37
CA ASP A 4 7.22 24.37 -7.29
C ASP A 4 7.86 23.17 -6.58
N PRO A 5 9.14 23.25 -6.19
CA PRO A 5 9.76 22.18 -5.42
C PRO A 5 9.01 22.01 -4.10
N PHE A 6 8.47 20.81 -3.88
CA PHE A 6 7.96 20.43 -2.57
C PHE A 6 9.09 20.65 -1.55
N PRO A 7 8.83 21.31 -0.41
CA PRO A 7 9.84 21.43 0.63
C PRO A 7 10.28 20.01 1.03
N GLU A 8 11.59 19.79 1.17
CA GLU A 8 12.16 18.52 1.65
C GLU A 8 11.63 18.22 3.07
N THR A 9 10.47 17.58 3.16
CA THR A 9 9.90 17.16 4.43
C THR A 9 10.51 15.83 4.80
N SER A 10 11.53 15.92 5.66
CA SER A 10 12.16 14.82 6.37
C SER A 10 11.20 13.90 7.16
N GLY A 11 9.89 14.15 7.16
CA GLY A 11 8.87 13.46 7.98
C GLY A 11 7.67 12.83 7.24
N GLU A 12 7.51 12.99 5.92
CA GLU A 12 6.36 12.42 5.20
C GLU A 12 6.60 10.96 4.82
N LYS A 13 6.24 10.05 5.73
CA LYS A 13 6.23 8.61 5.47
C LYS A 13 4.82 8.19 5.03
N SER A 14 4.70 7.39 3.98
CA SER A 14 3.43 6.85 3.48
C SER A 14 2.57 6.14 4.55
N ILE A 15 3.17 5.65 5.63
CA ILE A 15 2.43 5.11 6.79
C ILE A 15 1.57 6.18 7.49
N HIS A 16 2.07 7.42 7.65
CA HIS A 16 1.28 8.50 8.23
C HIS A 16 0.12 8.90 7.31
N VAL A 17 0.40 8.93 6.00
CA VAL A 17 -0.63 9.15 4.98
C VAL A 17 -1.73 8.10 5.12
N PHE A 18 -1.36 6.82 5.18
CA PHE A 18 -2.31 5.73 5.39
C PHE A 18 -3.17 5.96 6.64
N CYS A 19 -2.56 6.23 7.80
CA CYS A 19 -3.32 6.41 9.04
C CYS A 19 -4.35 7.55 8.92
N CYS A 20 -3.97 8.68 8.32
CA CYS A 20 -4.88 9.81 8.13
C CYS A 20 -6.00 9.48 7.13
N VAL A 21 -5.66 8.88 5.98
CA VAL A 21 -6.64 8.53 4.94
C VAL A 21 -7.61 7.46 5.44
N ALA A 22 -7.12 6.43 6.14
CA ALA A 22 -7.95 5.38 6.73
C ALA A 22 -8.90 5.94 7.80
N ALA A 23 -8.43 6.82 8.69
CA ALA A 23 -9.28 7.49 9.65
C ALA A 23 -10.39 8.30 8.96
N LEU A 24 -10.06 9.07 7.93
CA LEU A 24 -11.03 9.84 7.15
C LEU A 24 -12.00 8.94 6.37
N ALA A 25 -11.55 7.79 5.87
CA ALA A 25 -12.40 6.81 5.22
C ALA A 25 -13.44 6.23 6.19
N ILE A 26 -12.99 5.80 7.37
CA ILE A 26 -13.85 5.24 8.42
C ILE A 26 -14.90 6.26 8.88
N THR A 27 -14.53 7.54 8.99
CA THR A 27 -15.46 8.60 9.44
C THR A 27 -16.28 9.23 8.30
N GLY A 28 -16.21 8.73 7.07
CA GLY A 28 -16.93 9.30 5.92
C GLY A 28 -16.46 10.72 5.50
N ALA A 29 -15.23 11.07 5.84
CA ALA A 29 -14.65 12.41 5.72
C ALA A 29 -13.58 12.53 4.60
N LEU A 30 -13.53 11.58 3.66
CA LEU A 30 -12.58 11.61 2.52
C LEU A 30 -12.74 12.82 1.60
N HIS A 31 -13.85 13.56 1.68
CA HIS A 31 -14.07 14.78 0.89
C HIS A 31 -13.15 15.95 1.29
N TYR A 32 -12.48 15.87 2.45
CA TYR A 32 -11.44 16.83 2.85
C TYR A 32 -10.09 16.59 2.16
N VAL A 33 -9.90 15.44 1.52
CA VAL A 33 -8.64 15.08 0.87
C VAL A 33 -8.66 15.55 -0.58
N ASP A 34 -7.64 16.29 -0.99
CA ASP A 34 -7.34 16.45 -2.41
C ASP A 34 -6.79 15.12 -2.95
N LYS A 35 -7.69 14.34 -3.56
CA LYS A 35 -7.41 12.98 -4.01
C LYS A 35 -6.42 12.94 -5.17
N ASP A 36 -6.41 13.95 -6.04
CA ASP A 36 -5.52 13.96 -7.20
C ASP A 36 -4.11 14.39 -6.81
N LEU A 37 -3.98 15.41 -5.97
CA LEU A 37 -2.67 15.82 -5.43
C LEU A 37 -2.05 14.68 -4.61
N LEU A 38 -2.82 14.07 -3.72
CA LEU A 38 -2.34 12.95 -2.91
C LEU A 38 -2.04 11.72 -3.77
N GLY A 39 -2.92 11.40 -4.72
CA GLY A 39 -2.75 10.30 -5.66
C GLY A 39 -1.45 10.42 -6.45
N TRP A 40 -1.10 11.62 -6.88
CA TRP A 40 0.14 11.90 -7.62
C TRP A 40 1.36 11.63 -6.73
N TRP A 41 1.37 12.17 -5.51
CA TRP A 41 2.48 11.95 -4.59
C TRP A 41 2.66 10.45 -4.24
N LEU A 42 1.55 9.72 -4.10
CA LEU A 42 1.55 8.29 -3.79
C LEU A 42 1.98 7.43 -4.98
N CYS A 43 1.56 7.73 -6.22
CA CYS A 43 1.95 6.92 -7.37
C CYS A 43 3.43 7.10 -7.72
N GLU A 44 4.00 8.29 -7.46
CA GLU A 44 5.45 8.57 -7.53
C GLU A 44 6.28 7.85 -6.44
N ARG A 45 5.67 6.98 -5.64
CA ARG A 45 6.39 6.02 -4.79
C ARG A 45 6.81 4.76 -5.54
N GLN A 46 6.21 4.47 -6.69
CA GLN A 46 6.57 3.26 -7.44
C GLN A 46 7.90 3.47 -8.16
N VAL A 47 8.94 2.76 -7.71
CA VAL A 47 10.27 2.86 -8.29
C VAL A 47 10.43 1.93 -9.50
N LYS A 48 11.54 2.05 -10.24
CA LYS A 48 11.81 1.27 -11.46
C LYS A 48 11.74 -0.25 -11.26
N SER A 49 12.13 -0.75 -10.09
CA SER A 49 12.05 -2.19 -9.75
C SER A 49 10.62 -2.68 -9.53
N GLY A 50 9.62 -1.79 -9.49
CA GLY A 50 8.21 -2.13 -9.33
C GLY A 50 7.68 -2.00 -7.90
N GLY A 51 8.56 -2.09 -6.90
CA GLY A 51 8.22 -1.85 -5.50
C GLY A 51 7.88 -0.39 -5.20
N LEU A 52 7.29 -0.17 -4.04
CA LEU A 52 6.90 1.15 -3.55
C LEU A 52 7.84 1.57 -2.42
N ASN A 53 8.23 2.84 -2.37
CA ASN A 53 8.99 3.40 -1.25
C ASN A 53 8.10 4.25 -0.32
N GLY A 54 8.60 4.53 0.88
CA GLY A 54 7.86 5.29 1.87
C GLY A 54 7.87 6.80 1.66
N ARG A 55 8.89 7.29 0.95
CA ARG A 55 9.19 8.69 0.65
C ARG A 55 10.19 8.77 -0.50
N PRO A 56 10.34 9.93 -1.16
CA PRO A 56 11.30 10.11 -2.24
C PRO A 56 12.72 9.66 -1.83
N GLU A 57 13.46 9.15 -2.80
CA GLU A 57 14.88 8.74 -2.66
C GLU A 57 15.16 7.61 -1.66
N LYS A 58 14.12 6.94 -1.13
CA LYS A 58 14.28 5.70 -0.36
C LYS A 58 14.09 4.46 -1.21
N LEU A 59 14.71 3.37 -0.73
CA LEU A 59 14.56 2.05 -1.31
C LEU A 59 13.10 1.58 -1.20
N PRO A 60 12.65 0.72 -2.14
CA PRO A 60 11.36 0.08 -2.01
C PRO A 60 11.35 -0.92 -0.86
N ASP A 61 10.16 -1.17 -0.33
CA ASP A 61 9.90 -2.11 0.77
C ASP A 61 8.49 -2.69 0.60
N VAL A 62 8.36 -4.00 0.80
CA VAL A 62 7.09 -4.73 0.68
C VAL A 62 5.97 -4.10 1.52
N CYS A 63 6.24 -3.59 2.72
CA CYS A 63 5.18 -3.03 3.56
C CYS A 63 4.51 -1.80 2.92
N TYR A 64 5.21 -1.06 2.06
CA TYR A 64 4.61 0.05 1.30
C TYR A 64 3.68 -0.42 0.17
N SER A 65 3.77 -1.68 -0.25
CA SER A 65 2.77 -2.32 -1.12
C SER A 65 1.40 -2.37 -0.46
N TRP A 66 1.34 -2.37 0.87
CA TRP A 66 0.12 -2.15 1.60
C TRP A 66 -0.13 -0.64 1.80
N TRP A 67 0.75 0.08 2.52
CA TRP A 67 0.45 1.47 2.96
C TRP A 67 0.12 2.43 1.82
N VAL A 68 0.84 2.34 0.70
CA VAL A 68 0.61 3.22 -0.46
C VAL A 68 -0.61 2.74 -1.24
N LEU A 69 -0.73 1.44 -1.51
CA LEU A 69 -1.80 0.90 -2.33
C LEU A 69 -3.18 0.98 -1.64
N SER A 70 -3.25 0.76 -0.33
CA SER A 70 -4.49 0.94 0.43
C SER A 70 -4.93 2.39 0.43
N SER A 71 -3.99 3.33 0.62
CA SER A 71 -4.24 4.78 0.52
C SER A 71 -4.78 5.15 -0.86
N LEU A 72 -4.11 4.70 -1.93
CA LEU A 72 -4.56 4.90 -3.30
C LEU A 72 -5.94 4.27 -3.57
N THR A 73 -6.22 3.11 -2.98
CA THR A 73 -7.51 2.41 -3.14
C THR A 73 -8.64 3.21 -2.48
N MET A 74 -8.46 3.71 -1.27
CA MET A 74 -9.46 4.53 -0.56
C MET A 74 -9.80 5.84 -1.29
N ILE A 75 -8.83 6.41 -2.01
CA ILE A 75 -9.04 7.64 -2.81
C ILE A 75 -9.35 7.37 -4.29
N ASP A 76 -9.57 6.11 -4.69
CA ASP A 76 -9.89 5.70 -6.06
C ASP A 76 -8.82 6.08 -7.11
N ARG A 77 -7.55 5.87 -6.76
CA ARG A 77 -6.36 6.17 -7.59
C ARG A 77 -5.39 5.00 -7.72
N ALA A 78 -5.79 3.79 -7.31
CA ALA A 78 -4.94 2.59 -7.42
C ALA A 78 -4.50 2.27 -8.85
N HIS A 79 -5.28 2.68 -9.85
CA HIS A 79 -4.95 2.51 -11.27
C HIS A 79 -3.78 3.38 -11.77
N TRP A 80 -3.25 4.30 -10.94
CA TRP A 80 -2.10 5.15 -11.30
C TRP A 80 -0.74 4.46 -11.16
N ILE A 81 -0.70 3.26 -10.56
CA ILE A 81 0.52 2.45 -10.47
C ILE A 81 0.42 1.20 -11.34
N SER A 82 1.57 0.65 -11.71
CA SER A 82 1.65 -0.63 -12.40
C SER A 82 1.46 -1.79 -11.43
N LYS A 83 0.26 -2.38 -11.44
CA LYS A 83 -0.06 -3.61 -10.68
C LYS A 83 0.89 -4.76 -11.01
N GLU A 84 1.20 -4.95 -12.30
CA GLU A 84 2.08 -6.04 -12.77
C GLU A 84 3.49 -5.94 -12.19
N LYS A 85 4.07 -4.74 -12.18
CA LYS A 85 5.41 -4.52 -11.64
C LYS A 85 5.43 -4.70 -10.12
N LEU A 86 4.40 -4.23 -9.42
CA LEU A 86 4.30 -4.41 -7.98
C LEU A 86 4.15 -5.89 -7.60
N LEU A 87 3.34 -6.63 -8.35
CA LEU A 87 3.17 -8.07 -8.19
C LEU A 87 4.51 -8.80 -8.27
N LYS A 88 5.29 -8.53 -9.33
CA LYS A 88 6.62 -9.11 -9.52
C LYS A 88 7.57 -8.78 -8.37
N PHE A 89 7.53 -7.55 -7.86
CA PHE A 89 8.34 -7.14 -6.71
C PHE A 89 7.98 -7.92 -5.44
N ILE A 90 6.69 -8.00 -5.06
CA ILE A 90 6.26 -8.72 -3.85
C ILE A 90 6.65 -10.20 -3.93
N LEU A 91 6.40 -10.86 -5.06
CA LEU A 91 6.75 -12.28 -5.24
C LEU A 91 8.27 -12.52 -5.19
N SER A 92 9.08 -11.55 -5.64
CA SER A 92 10.55 -11.66 -5.55
C SER A 92 11.10 -11.55 -4.12
N CYS A 93 10.27 -11.15 -3.15
CA CYS A 93 10.63 -11.07 -1.73
C CYS A 93 10.18 -12.32 -0.94
N GLN A 94 9.71 -13.37 -1.62
CA GLN A 94 9.34 -14.63 -0.97
C GLN A 94 10.56 -15.50 -0.69
N ASP A 95 10.65 -16.07 0.50
CA ASP A 95 11.55 -17.19 0.75
C ASP A 95 10.88 -18.48 0.25
N MET A 96 11.44 -19.06 -0.82
CA MET A 96 10.89 -20.25 -1.47
C MET A 96 11.17 -21.55 -0.71
N GLU A 97 12.12 -21.54 0.23
CA GLU A 97 12.51 -22.72 1.02
C GLU A 97 11.75 -22.76 2.35
N ASN A 98 11.72 -21.63 3.07
CA ASN A 98 11.14 -21.55 4.42
C ASN A 98 9.76 -20.88 4.47
N GLY A 99 9.33 -20.25 3.37
CA GLY A 99 8.09 -19.46 3.32
C GLY A 99 8.25 -18.09 3.97
N GLY A 100 7.19 -17.28 3.87
CA GLY A 100 7.18 -15.89 4.33
C GLY A 100 7.60 -14.91 3.24
N ILE A 101 7.51 -13.61 3.57
CA ILE A 101 7.88 -12.49 2.70
C ILE A 101 8.74 -11.52 3.52
N SER A 102 9.86 -11.09 2.97
CA SER A 102 10.76 -10.08 3.54
C SER A 102 10.42 -8.67 3.02
N ASP A 103 11.12 -7.65 3.51
CA ASP A 103 10.98 -6.29 3.02
C ASP A 103 11.53 -6.10 1.60
N ARG A 104 12.60 -6.82 1.24
CA ARG A 104 13.24 -6.82 -0.09
C ARG A 104 13.78 -8.21 -0.46
N PRO A 105 14.10 -8.46 -1.75
CA PRO A 105 14.72 -9.72 -2.16
C PRO A 105 15.99 -10.01 -1.35
N ASP A 106 16.18 -11.28 -1.00
CA ASP A 106 17.31 -11.82 -0.25
C ASP A 106 17.45 -11.36 1.23
N ASP A 107 16.56 -10.49 1.71
CA ASP A 107 16.47 -10.13 3.14
C ASP A 107 15.76 -11.23 3.96
N THR A 108 15.93 -11.21 5.29
CA THR A 108 15.30 -12.19 6.18
C THR A 108 13.79 -11.95 6.30
N VAL A 109 12.99 -13.00 6.18
CA VAL A 109 11.53 -12.92 6.30
C VAL A 109 11.08 -12.64 7.74
N ASP A 110 9.94 -11.95 7.87
CA ASP A 110 9.27 -11.78 9.15
C ASP A 110 7.75 -11.75 8.98
N ILE A 111 7.03 -11.88 10.09
CA ILE A 111 5.56 -11.94 10.09
C ILE A 111 4.91 -10.62 9.62
N PHE A 112 5.58 -9.49 9.83
CA PHE A 112 5.07 -8.17 9.50
C PHE A 112 5.07 -7.98 7.97
N HIS A 113 6.20 -8.22 7.31
CA HIS A 113 6.31 -8.16 5.85
C HIS A 113 5.55 -9.29 5.17
N THR A 114 5.48 -10.48 5.79
CA THR A 114 4.61 -11.57 5.32
C THR A 114 3.16 -11.12 5.24
N TYR A 115 2.63 -10.55 6.33
CA TYR A 115 1.26 -10.09 6.37
C TYR A 115 1.00 -8.97 5.34
N PHE A 116 1.84 -7.93 5.29
CA PHE A 116 1.64 -6.81 4.37
C PHE A 116 1.92 -7.15 2.90
N GLY A 117 2.79 -8.13 2.63
CA GLY A 117 2.98 -8.69 1.30
C GLY A 117 1.71 -9.40 0.83
N VAL A 118 1.12 -10.28 1.66
CA VAL A 118 -0.15 -10.96 1.33
C VAL A 118 -1.30 -9.95 1.19
N ALA A 119 -1.38 -8.95 2.06
CA ALA A 119 -2.38 -7.89 1.97
C ALA A 119 -2.20 -7.05 0.67
N GLY A 120 -0.97 -6.76 0.27
CA GLY A 120 -0.66 -6.14 -1.02
C GLY A 120 -1.10 -7.01 -2.20
N LEU A 121 -0.82 -8.32 -2.16
CA LEU A 121 -1.27 -9.28 -3.19
C LEU A 121 -2.80 -9.34 -3.31
N SER A 122 -3.54 -9.14 -2.20
CA SER A 122 -5.00 -9.05 -2.22
C SER A 122 -5.51 -7.91 -3.12
N PHE A 123 -4.93 -6.70 -3.02
CA PHE A 123 -5.28 -5.57 -3.89
C PHE A 123 -4.91 -5.78 -5.36
N LEU A 124 -3.95 -6.67 -5.60
CA LEU A 124 -3.52 -7.07 -6.93
C LEU A 124 -4.33 -8.25 -7.48
N GLU A 125 -5.37 -8.67 -6.77
CA GLU A 125 -6.28 -9.74 -7.16
C GLU A 125 -5.55 -11.08 -7.38
N TYR A 126 -4.51 -11.33 -6.57
CA TYR A 126 -3.71 -12.54 -6.67
C TYR A 126 -4.56 -13.78 -6.37
N PRO A 127 -4.52 -14.83 -7.22
CA PRO A 127 -5.35 -16.02 -7.05
C PRO A 127 -5.19 -16.67 -5.67
N GLY A 128 -6.31 -17.04 -5.05
CA GLY A 128 -6.33 -17.69 -3.74
C GLY A 128 -6.18 -16.75 -2.54
N VAL A 129 -5.99 -15.44 -2.75
CA VAL A 129 -5.97 -14.44 -1.69
C VAL A 129 -7.33 -13.77 -1.60
N LYS A 130 -7.93 -13.75 -0.40
CA LYS A 130 -9.21 -13.07 -0.15
C LYS A 130 -9.06 -11.56 -0.28
N ALA A 131 -10.12 -10.89 -0.72
CA ALA A 131 -10.22 -9.43 -0.69
C ALA A 131 -10.06 -8.90 0.74
N ILE A 132 -9.31 -7.81 0.87
CA ILE A 132 -9.02 -7.12 2.13
C ILE A 132 -9.61 -5.71 2.10
N ASP A 133 -10.18 -5.28 3.21
CA ASP A 133 -10.67 -3.91 3.37
C ASP A 133 -9.48 -2.94 3.52
N PRO A 134 -9.40 -1.88 2.70
CA PRO A 134 -8.24 -1.00 2.66
C PRO A 134 -8.11 -0.08 3.87
N ALA A 135 -9.16 0.15 4.65
CA ALA A 135 -9.10 0.99 5.84
C ALA A 135 -8.77 0.17 7.10
N HIS A 136 -9.27 -1.07 7.18
CA HIS A 136 -9.20 -1.89 8.38
C HIS A 136 -8.08 -2.94 8.39
N ALA A 137 -7.47 -3.23 7.24
CA ALA A 137 -6.49 -4.32 7.10
C ALA A 137 -7.08 -5.67 7.58
N LEU A 138 -8.32 -5.94 7.20
CA LEU A 138 -9.01 -7.20 7.53
C LEU A 138 -9.72 -7.75 6.31
N PRO A 139 -9.89 -9.07 6.18
CA PRO A 139 -10.71 -9.63 5.11
C PRO A 139 -12.10 -8.99 5.08
N VAL A 140 -12.60 -8.67 3.89
CA VAL A 140 -13.87 -7.94 3.73
C VAL A 140 -15.03 -8.70 4.42
N ASP A 141 -15.06 -10.03 4.33
CA ASP A 141 -16.05 -10.88 4.99
C ASP A 141 -16.03 -10.77 6.53
N VAL A 142 -14.87 -10.47 7.11
CA VAL A 142 -14.70 -10.24 8.54
C VAL A 142 -15.18 -8.85 8.93
N VAL A 143 -14.84 -7.82 8.15
CA VAL A 143 -15.30 -6.44 8.37
C VAL A 143 -16.82 -6.38 8.30
N ASP A 144 -17.42 -6.96 7.26
CA ASP A 144 -18.88 -7.04 7.10
C ASP A 144 -19.55 -7.69 8.30
N ARG A 145 -18.98 -8.79 8.81
CA ARG A 145 -19.50 -9.51 9.98
C ARG A 145 -19.43 -8.68 11.26
N ILE A 146 -18.39 -7.87 11.44
CA ILE A 146 -18.16 -7.12 12.69
C ILE A 146 -18.92 -5.79 12.70
N PHE A 147 -18.96 -5.09 11.57
CA PHE A 147 -19.43 -3.70 11.52
C PHE A 147 -20.77 -3.51 10.81
N PHE A 148 -21.15 -4.39 9.87
CA PHE A 148 -22.28 -4.13 8.97
C PHE A 148 -23.39 -5.18 8.98
N ARG A 149 -23.14 -6.38 9.50
CA ARG A 149 -24.19 -7.37 9.79
C ARG A 149 -24.81 -7.06 11.17
N GLN A 150 -25.96 -6.40 11.14
CA GLN A 150 -26.98 -6.49 12.20
C GLN A 150 -27.97 -7.60 11.85
#